data_AF-A0A947HLJ6-F1
#
_entry.id   AF-A0A947HLJ6-F1
#
_cell.length_a   1.000
_cell.length_b   1.000
_cell.length_c   1.000
_cell.angle_alpha   90.00
_cell.angle_beta   90.00
_cell.angle_gamma   90.00
#
_symmetry.space_group_name_H-M   'P 1'
#
loop_
_entity.id
_entity.type
_entity.pdbx_description
1 polymer ?
#
loop_
_entity_poly.entity_id
_entity_poly.type
_entity_poly.pdbx_seq_one_letter_code
_entity_poly.pdbx_strand_id
1 'polypeptide(L)'
;MAALVGAACSESETTSPSADAATSADSDGTDAADAADGSGDAEDGSDAEDGSDAEDGSDAVDGSDAEDGSDAADGTDGGDGAGCALPAGCTAPVKDCVGLVDNAGKTRFGLRLAELSFTKPDVFTAGLFKTVITGGIKADAPQCHLDGTGSLSWLLDFDTVAGTVTFGGAKPVSDPSKGYAFMNETVAVDGVALAIAPVVMDAKPTAEGSFTAASGVDAVLPVFLDAAGPLSFALPLRSLQVVNGSLAANQSCIGSFNAAGLSPDDLCYGTIETPSFLAGATLEAYITLEDADTIAVPPLGQTLCVLLSGDAAHYGTGELPLNKCKRNMQTGAIEFRGDWCSVTNASANDICHDAMKVSGGFAASSVLITE
;
A
#
# COMPACT_ATOMS: atom_id res chain seq x y z
N MET A 1 53.21 -19.87 -11.03
CA MET A 1 54.58 -19.54 -10.57
C MET A 1 55.11 -18.36 -11.39
N ALA A 2 54.96 -17.15 -10.87
CA ALA A 2 55.80 -15.96 -11.12
C ALA A 2 55.17 -14.80 -10.32
N ALA A 3 55.94 -14.26 -9.38
CA ALA A 3 55.53 -13.27 -8.40
C ALA A 3 56.02 -11.87 -8.80
N LEU A 4 55.21 -10.84 -8.53
CA LEU A 4 55.54 -9.41 -8.39
C LEU A 4 54.42 -8.88 -7.46
N VAL A 5 54.58 -8.46 -6.20
CA VAL A 5 55.52 -7.60 -5.45
C VAL A 5 55.51 -6.13 -5.88
N GLY A 6 54.98 -5.29 -4.98
CA GLY A 6 55.16 -3.84 -4.91
C GLY A 6 53.82 -3.10 -4.77
N ALA A 7 53.59 -2.14 -3.87
CA ALA A 7 54.36 -1.60 -2.75
C ALA A 7 53.37 -0.79 -1.89
N ALA A 8 53.60 -0.76 -0.58
CA ALA A 8 52.86 0.06 0.38
C ALA A 8 53.32 1.53 0.33
N CYS A 9 52.40 2.45 0.57
CA CYS A 9 52.70 3.81 1.06
C CYS A 9 51.97 4.03 2.38
N SER A 10 52.77 4.29 3.41
CA SER A 10 52.41 4.60 4.79
C SER A 10 53.24 5.80 5.17
N GLU A 11 52.62 6.95 5.40
CA GLU A 11 53.16 8.13 6.09
C GLU A 11 51.94 8.95 6.56
N SER A 12 51.91 9.67 7.68
CA SER A 12 52.74 9.81 8.87
C SER A 12 51.89 10.70 9.79
N GLU A 13 51.81 10.36 11.07
CA GLU A 13 51.24 11.25 12.10
C GLU A 13 52.07 12.54 12.23
N THR A 14 51.40 13.68 12.47
CA THR A 14 51.98 14.79 13.24
C THR A 14 50.93 15.37 14.18
N THR A 15 51.25 15.30 15.46
CA THR A 15 50.60 15.91 16.62
C THR A 15 51.15 17.33 16.84
N SER A 16 50.30 18.29 17.24
CA SER A 16 50.52 19.23 18.37
C SER A 16 49.62 20.48 18.37
N PRO A 17 49.45 21.16 19.52
CA PRO A 17 48.17 21.72 19.98
C PRO A 17 48.18 23.25 20.22
N SER A 18 47.18 23.73 20.99
CA SER A 18 47.03 25.06 21.64
C SER A 18 46.24 26.08 20.82
N ALA A 19 45.41 26.99 21.34
CA ALA A 19 44.65 27.23 22.58
C ALA A 19 43.78 28.48 22.29
N ASP A 20 42.97 28.90 23.28
CA ASP A 20 42.27 30.20 23.41
C ASP A 20 40.94 30.35 22.65
N ALA A 21 39.78 30.36 23.31
CA ALA A 21 39.22 31.33 24.26
C ALA A 21 38.54 32.54 23.58
N ALA A 22 37.20 32.52 23.56
CA ALA A 22 36.31 33.70 23.50
C ALA A 22 34.92 33.21 23.93
N THR A 23 34.47 33.42 25.18
CA THR A 23 33.66 34.56 25.64
C THR A 23 32.65 35.10 24.63
N SER A 24 31.37 34.76 24.82
CA SER A 24 30.25 35.65 24.50
C SER A 24 29.14 35.45 25.53
N ALA A 25 29.04 36.39 26.45
CA ALA A 25 27.81 36.73 27.14
C ALA A 25 26.84 37.33 26.11
N ASP A 26 25.55 37.01 26.18
CA ASP A 26 24.48 38.01 26.23
C ASP A 26 23.08 37.37 26.21
N SER A 27 22.15 38.18 26.73
CA SER A 27 20.69 38.13 26.66
C SER A 27 19.94 37.48 27.82
N ASP A 28 19.68 38.39 28.77
CA ASP A 28 18.80 38.31 29.90
C ASP A 28 17.32 38.09 29.53
N GLY A 29 16.60 37.58 30.52
CA GLY A 29 15.19 37.22 30.48
C GLY A 29 14.21 38.36 30.27
N THR A 30 13.16 38.03 29.54
CA THR A 30 11.83 38.64 29.41
C THR A 30 10.94 37.47 28.93
N ASP A 31 9.74 37.14 29.40
CA ASP A 31 8.74 37.76 30.27
C ASP A 31 7.95 36.63 30.96
N ALA A 32 7.73 36.75 32.28
CA ALA A 32 6.76 35.93 32.99
C ALA A 32 5.39 36.61 32.85
N ALA A 33 4.50 36.01 32.06
CA ALA A 33 3.12 36.43 31.95
C ALA A 33 2.30 35.84 33.09
N ASP A 34 1.87 36.70 34.01
CA ASP A 34 0.74 36.47 34.90
C ASP A 34 -0.55 36.48 34.06
N ALA A 35 -1.31 35.38 34.10
CA ALA A 35 -2.72 35.38 33.72
C ALA A 35 -3.50 34.52 34.72
N ALA A 36 -4.13 35.25 35.63
CA ALA A 36 -5.06 34.75 36.63
C ALA A 36 -6.38 34.27 36.01
N ASP A 37 -6.90 33.19 36.60
CA ASP A 37 -8.27 32.98 37.05
C ASP A 37 -9.42 33.44 36.14
N GLY A 38 -10.03 32.46 35.49
CA GLY A 38 -11.36 32.57 34.88
C GLY A 38 -12.21 31.34 35.21
N SER A 39 -12.67 31.24 36.46
CA SER A 39 -13.78 30.36 36.85
C SER A 39 -15.08 30.87 36.21
N GLY A 40 -15.67 30.07 35.33
CA GLY A 40 -16.98 30.31 34.74
C GLY A 40 -17.81 29.04 34.76
N ASP A 41 -18.55 28.83 35.85
CA ASP A 41 -19.77 28.04 35.87
C ASP A 41 -20.85 28.72 35.00
N ALA A 42 -21.89 27.94 34.65
CA ALA A 42 -23.16 28.30 33.99
C ALA A 42 -23.17 27.94 32.46
N GLU A 43 -24.15 27.25 31.87
CA GLU A 43 -25.53 26.91 32.25
C GLU A 43 -25.96 25.58 31.61
N ASP A 44 -26.89 24.89 32.27
CA ASP A 44 -27.67 23.79 31.72
C ASP A 44 -28.54 24.28 30.54
N GLY A 45 -28.28 23.74 29.34
CA GLY A 45 -29.07 23.97 28.14
C GLY A 45 -30.22 22.97 28.02
N SER A 46 -31.42 23.47 28.22
CA SER A 46 -32.76 22.88 28.16
C SER A 46 -33.05 21.87 27.05
N ASP A 47 -33.88 20.88 27.41
CA ASP A 47 -34.58 19.91 26.56
C ASP A 47 -35.26 20.56 25.35
N ALA A 48 -35.03 20.01 24.16
CA ALA A 48 -35.75 20.37 22.95
C ALA A 48 -37.03 19.52 22.84
N GLU A 49 -38.14 20.22 22.65
CA GLU A 49 -39.51 19.72 22.61
C GLU A 49 -39.79 18.74 21.47
N ASP A 50 -40.71 17.81 21.73
CA ASP A 50 -41.30 16.89 20.77
C ASP A 50 -42.02 17.66 19.63
N GLY A 51 -41.56 17.46 18.40
CA GLY A 51 -42.21 17.99 17.21
C GLY A 51 -43.55 17.30 16.95
N SER A 52 -44.62 18.09 16.97
CA SER A 52 -46.01 17.73 16.68
C SER A 52 -46.21 17.17 15.27
N ASP A 53 -47.06 16.15 15.18
CA ASP A 53 -47.52 15.50 13.95
C ASP A 53 -48.07 16.49 12.91
N ALA A 54 -47.64 16.36 11.66
CA ALA A 54 -48.16 17.13 10.54
C ALA A 54 -49.53 16.60 10.11
N GLU A 55 -50.48 17.52 9.94
CA GLU A 55 -51.84 17.25 9.47
C GLU A 55 -51.84 16.67 8.03
N ASP A 56 -52.75 15.72 7.79
CA ASP A 56 -53.03 15.13 6.50
C ASP A 56 -53.48 16.20 5.48
N GLY A 57 -52.68 16.39 4.43
CA GLY A 57 -53.01 17.28 3.31
C GLY A 57 -54.14 16.69 2.47
N SER A 58 -55.19 17.50 2.26
CA SER A 58 -56.36 17.20 1.44
C SER A 58 -56.04 16.81 -0.01
N ASP A 59 -56.74 15.78 -0.50
CA ASP A 59 -56.67 15.26 -1.87
C ASP A 59 -56.79 16.35 -2.94
N ALA A 60 -55.82 16.36 -3.86
CA ALA A 60 -55.84 17.23 -5.04
C ALA A 60 -56.83 16.71 -6.07
N VAL A 61 -57.57 17.65 -6.67
CA VAL A 61 -58.55 17.43 -7.74
C VAL A 61 -57.85 16.84 -8.98
N ASP A 62 -58.41 15.76 -9.52
CA ASP A 62 -57.97 15.12 -10.76
C ASP A 62 -57.95 16.15 -11.91
N GLY A 63 -56.74 16.47 -12.38
CA GLY A 63 -56.52 17.26 -13.58
C GLY A 63 -56.82 16.41 -14.82
N SER A 64 -57.63 16.95 -15.73
CA SER A 64 -57.97 16.34 -17.02
C SER A 64 -56.74 15.98 -17.84
N ASP A 65 -56.72 14.74 -18.34
CA ASP A 65 -55.66 14.15 -19.18
C ASP A 65 -55.28 15.06 -20.35
N ALA A 66 -53.99 15.37 -20.44
CA ALA A 66 -53.41 16.03 -21.61
C ALA A 66 -53.28 14.99 -22.74
N GLU A 67 -53.62 15.39 -23.98
CA GLU A 67 -53.47 14.55 -25.17
C GLU A 67 -52.02 14.05 -25.30
N ASP A 68 -51.89 12.74 -25.52
CA ASP A 68 -50.61 12.05 -25.71
C ASP A 68 -49.82 12.72 -26.84
N GLY A 69 -48.71 13.37 -26.49
CA GLY A 69 -47.74 13.85 -27.45
C GLY A 69 -47.15 12.68 -28.21
N SER A 70 -47.22 12.72 -29.54
CA SER A 70 -46.63 11.71 -30.41
C SER A 70 -45.17 11.46 -30.05
N ASP A 71 -44.84 10.20 -29.72
CA ASP A 71 -43.50 9.75 -29.38
C ASP A 71 -42.48 10.27 -30.42
N ALA A 72 -41.49 11.00 -29.94
CA ALA A 72 -40.34 11.33 -30.75
C ALA A 72 -39.67 10.01 -31.16
N ALA A 73 -39.38 9.85 -32.45
CA ALA A 73 -38.68 8.67 -32.96
C ALA A 73 -37.47 8.37 -32.07
N ASP A 74 -37.37 7.13 -31.59
CA ASP A 74 -36.26 6.64 -30.79
C ASP A 74 -34.95 7.09 -31.46
N GLY A 75 -34.22 7.96 -30.77
CA GLY A 75 -32.89 8.34 -31.21
C GLY A 75 -32.08 7.06 -31.34
N THR A 76 -31.48 6.84 -32.51
CA THR A 76 -30.59 5.70 -32.72
C THR A 76 -29.62 5.62 -31.56
N ASP A 77 -29.68 4.53 -30.79
CA ASP A 77 -28.75 4.20 -29.73
C ASP A 77 -27.35 4.56 -30.22
N GLY A 78 -26.74 5.58 -29.60
CA GLY A 78 -25.39 5.99 -29.93
C GLY A 78 -24.53 4.76 -29.78
N GLY A 79 -24.06 4.20 -30.91
CA GLY A 79 -23.46 2.88 -30.96
C GLY A 79 -22.44 2.72 -29.85
N ASP A 80 -22.60 1.66 -29.05
CA ASP A 80 -21.78 1.29 -27.90
C ASP A 80 -20.38 1.90 -28.03
N GLY A 81 -20.16 3.03 -27.34
CA GLY A 81 -18.89 3.73 -27.39
C GLY A 81 -17.81 2.70 -27.13
N ALA A 82 -16.86 2.56 -28.06
CA ALA A 82 -15.87 1.49 -28.09
C ALA A 82 -15.31 1.24 -26.68
N GLY A 83 -15.85 0.25 -25.98
CA GLY A 83 -15.53 0.02 -24.58
C GLY A 83 -14.06 -0.32 -24.42
N CYS A 84 -13.52 -0.13 -23.21
CA CYS A 84 -12.14 -0.47 -22.88
C CYS A 84 -11.90 -1.98 -22.73
N ALA A 85 -12.54 -2.78 -23.58
CA ALA A 85 -12.26 -4.20 -23.72
C ALA A 85 -10.81 -4.40 -24.18
N LEU A 86 -10.17 -5.45 -23.68
CA LEU A 86 -8.79 -5.76 -24.06
C LEU A 86 -8.66 -5.92 -25.58
N PRO A 87 -7.67 -5.26 -26.21
CA PRO A 87 -7.53 -5.29 -27.65
C PRO A 87 -6.99 -6.66 -28.07
N ALA A 88 -7.20 -7.02 -29.34
CA ALA A 88 -6.71 -8.29 -29.89
C ALA A 88 -5.17 -8.47 -29.76
N GLY A 89 -4.43 -7.36 -29.68
CA GLY A 89 -2.98 -7.36 -29.44
C GLY A 89 -2.57 -7.77 -28.03
N CYS A 90 -3.48 -7.75 -27.06
CA CYS A 90 -3.23 -8.31 -25.75
C CYS A 90 -3.21 -9.83 -25.87
N THR A 91 -2.05 -10.48 -25.71
CA THR A 91 -1.87 -11.93 -25.90
C THR A 91 -2.07 -12.77 -24.63
N ALA A 92 -2.51 -12.15 -23.52
CA ALA A 92 -2.75 -12.85 -22.26
C ALA A 92 -3.70 -14.06 -22.46
N PRO A 93 -3.30 -15.29 -22.03
CA PRO A 93 -4.16 -16.47 -22.10
C PRO A 93 -5.50 -16.31 -21.36
N VAL A 94 -5.50 -15.58 -20.24
CA VAL A 94 -6.70 -15.33 -19.44
C VAL A 94 -7.05 -13.84 -19.51
N LYS A 95 -8.11 -13.50 -20.27
CA LYS A 95 -8.49 -12.09 -20.50
C LYS A 95 -9.07 -11.41 -19.27
N ASP A 96 -9.85 -12.12 -18.47
CA ASP A 96 -10.61 -11.56 -17.34
C ASP A 96 -9.74 -10.80 -16.33
N CYS A 97 -8.45 -11.13 -16.23
CA CYS A 97 -7.48 -10.42 -15.38
C CYS A 97 -6.11 -10.28 -16.05
N VAL A 98 -5.99 -10.40 -17.37
CA VAL A 98 -4.69 -10.34 -18.07
C VAL A 98 -3.68 -11.38 -17.52
N GLY A 99 -4.15 -12.57 -17.19
CA GLY A 99 -3.33 -13.67 -16.66
C GLY A 99 -2.39 -14.26 -17.72
N LEU A 100 -1.15 -14.56 -17.33
CA LEU A 100 -0.07 -15.04 -18.19
C LEU A 100 -0.09 -16.57 -18.41
N VAL A 101 -0.78 -17.30 -17.55
CA VAL A 101 -0.93 -18.76 -17.65
C VAL A 101 -2.37 -19.16 -17.34
N ASP A 102 -2.85 -20.26 -17.92
CA ASP A 102 -4.12 -20.86 -17.52
C ASP A 102 -3.90 -21.79 -16.32
N ASN A 103 -4.65 -21.55 -15.24
CA ASN A 103 -4.62 -22.36 -14.02
C ASN A 103 -5.81 -23.32 -13.88
N ALA A 104 -6.69 -23.42 -14.88
CA ALA A 104 -7.88 -24.27 -14.80
C ALA A 104 -7.53 -25.72 -14.41
N GLY A 105 -8.15 -26.20 -13.33
CA GLY A 105 -8.02 -27.58 -12.85
C GLY A 105 -6.68 -27.92 -12.18
N LYS A 106 -5.79 -26.96 -11.95
CA LYS A 106 -4.56 -27.21 -11.20
C LYS A 106 -4.86 -27.35 -9.71
N THR A 107 -3.99 -28.06 -9.00
CA THR A 107 -4.04 -28.16 -7.53
C THR A 107 -3.04 -27.24 -6.86
N ARG A 108 -1.97 -26.86 -7.58
CA ARG A 108 -0.99 -25.85 -7.18
C ARG A 108 -0.85 -24.82 -8.29
N PHE A 109 -0.95 -23.54 -7.95
CA PHE A 109 -0.93 -22.46 -8.94
C PHE A 109 -0.51 -21.12 -8.37
N GLY A 110 0.15 -20.32 -9.21
CA GLY A 110 0.67 -19.01 -8.85
C GLY A 110 -0.14 -17.84 -9.39
N LEU A 111 -0.24 -16.79 -8.58
CA LEU A 111 -0.76 -15.47 -8.94
C LEU A 111 0.26 -14.40 -8.56
N ARG A 112 0.28 -13.29 -9.31
CA ARG A 112 1.01 -12.07 -8.98
C ARG A 112 -0.01 -10.95 -8.77
N LEU A 113 0.19 -10.10 -7.78
CA LEU A 113 -0.63 -8.89 -7.64
C LEU A 113 -0.59 -8.06 -8.93
N ALA A 114 -1.77 -7.66 -9.40
CA ALA A 114 -1.95 -6.86 -10.61
C ALA A 114 -2.39 -5.43 -10.28
N GLU A 115 -3.02 -5.25 -9.12
CA GLU A 115 -3.47 -3.97 -8.58
C GLU A 115 -3.43 -4.03 -7.06
N LEU A 116 -3.07 -2.92 -6.40
CA LEU A 116 -3.16 -2.76 -4.96
C LEU A 116 -3.53 -1.32 -4.65
N SER A 117 -4.69 -1.15 -4.05
CA SER A 117 -5.20 0.15 -3.63
C SER A 117 -5.29 0.20 -2.11
N PHE A 118 -4.33 0.88 -1.50
CA PHE A 118 -4.36 1.11 -0.06
C PHE A 118 -5.55 1.98 0.35
N THR A 119 -6.13 1.65 1.48
CA THR A 119 -7.10 2.46 2.22
C THR A 119 -6.52 2.99 3.53
N LYS A 120 -5.48 2.32 4.07
CA LYS A 120 -4.67 2.79 5.20
C LYS A 120 -3.21 2.41 5.05
N PRO A 121 -2.29 3.22 5.61
CA PRO A 121 -2.50 4.57 6.17
C PRO A 121 -2.81 5.61 5.08
N ASP A 122 -3.34 6.77 5.45
CA ASP A 122 -3.73 7.84 4.50
C ASP A 122 -2.55 8.31 3.62
N VAL A 123 -1.32 8.27 4.15
CA VAL A 123 -0.10 8.59 3.38
C VAL A 123 0.15 7.61 2.21
N PHE A 124 -0.43 6.41 2.24
CA PHE A 124 -0.34 5.43 1.16
C PHE A 124 -1.45 5.61 0.11
N THR A 125 -2.48 6.40 0.41
CA THR A 125 -3.61 6.62 -0.50
C THR A 125 -3.39 7.81 -1.43
N ALA A 126 -2.29 8.54 -1.28
CA ALA A 126 -1.96 9.73 -2.06
C ALA A 126 -0.44 9.89 -2.28
N GLY A 127 -0.09 10.87 -3.14
CA GLY A 127 1.28 11.30 -3.34
C GLY A 127 2.20 10.27 -4.00
N LEU A 128 3.51 10.50 -3.86
CA LEU A 128 4.55 9.71 -4.55
C LEU A 128 4.51 8.23 -4.15
N PHE A 129 4.21 7.92 -2.88
CA PHE A 129 4.18 6.53 -2.42
C PHE A 129 3.10 5.73 -3.15
N LYS A 130 1.88 6.27 -3.28
CA LYS A 130 0.81 5.64 -4.07
C LYS A 130 1.28 5.40 -5.50
N THR A 131 1.75 6.44 -6.19
CA THR A 131 2.22 6.36 -7.58
C THR A 131 3.30 5.30 -7.78
N VAL A 132 4.26 5.23 -6.86
CA VAL A 132 5.35 4.26 -6.89
C VAL A 132 4.84 2.83 -6.72
N ILE A 133 4.01 2.57 -5.72
CA ILE A 133 3.56 1.20 -5.43
C ILE A 133 2.55 0.73 -6.50
N THR A 134 1.56 1.55 -6.86
CA THR A 134 0.56 1.19 -7.88
C THR A 134 1.20 1.02 -9.24
N GLY A 135 2.12 1.92 -9.62
CA GLY A 135 2.90 1.81 -10.85
C GLY A 135 3.79 0.56 -10.87
N GLY A 136 4.45 0.25 -9.76
CA GLY A 136 5.30 -0.93 -9.61
C GLY A 136 4.53 -2.25 -9.72
N ILE A 137 3.34 -2.34 -9.15
CA ILE A 137 2.52 -3.57 -9.16
C ILE A 137 1.92 -3.81 -10.54
N LYS A 138 1.38 -2.78 -11.16
CA LYS A 138 0.78 -2.87 -12.50
C LYS A 138 1.85 -3.31 -13.51
N ALA A 139 1.49 -4.22 -14.41
CA ALA A 139 2.43 -4.71 -15.43
C ALA A 139 2.74 -3.63 -16.47
N ASP A 140 3.96 -3.66 -17.02
CA ASP A 140 4.31 -2.92 -18.24
C ASP A 140 3.81 -3.71 -19.47
N ALA A 141 2.56 -3.47 -19.84
CA ALA A 141 1.90 -4.16 -20.95
C ALA A 141 0.92 -3.21 -21.65
N PRO A 142 1.41 -2.17 -22.35
CA PRO A 142 0.56 -1.17 -22.98
C PRO A 142 -0.39 -1.78 -24.03
N GLN A 143 0.00 -2.90 -24.66
CA GLN A 143 -0.87 -3.68 -25.54
C GLN A 143 -2.08 -4.30 -24.85
N CYS A 144 -2.16 -4.28 -23.53
CA CYS A 144 -3.27 -4.75 -22.70
C CYS A 144 -3.90 -3.62 -21.88
N HIS A 145 -3.69 -2.35 -22.26
CA HIS A 145 -4.11 -1.18 -21.49
C HIS A 145 -3.53 -1.13 -20.07
N LEU A 146 -2.28 -1.57 -19.90
CA LEU A 146 -1.54 -1.50 -18.65
C LEU A 146 -0.27 -0.65 -18.83
N ASP A 147 -0.18 0.42 -18.06
CA ASP A 147 0.86 1.46 -18.07
C ASP A 147 1.74 1.41 -16.81
N GLY A 148 1.85 0.24 -16.18
CA GLY A 148 2.72 0.06 -15.02
C GLY A 148 4.18 -0.13 -15.41
N THR A 149 5.04 -0.35 -14.42
CA THR A 149 6.46 -0.68 -14.62
C THR A 149 6.75 -2.15 -14.38
N GLY A 150 5.84 -2.87 -13.72
CA GLY A 150 6.03 -4.28 -13.33
C GLY A 150 7.18 -4.52 -12.35
N SER A 151 7.77 -3.47 -11.76
CA SER A 151 8.95 -3.59 -10.90
C SER A 151 8.66 -4.23 -9.54
N LEU A 152 7.42 -4.11 -9.03
CA LEU A 152 6.99 -4.73 -7.79
C LEU A 152 6.28 -6.04 -8.07
N SER A 153 6.79 -7.15 -7.54
CA SER A 153 6.14 -8.46 -7.69
C SER A 153 5.90 -9.08 -6.33
N TRP A 154 4.64 -9.10 -5.90
CA TRP A 154 4.19 -9.89 -4.75
C TRP A 154 3.36 -11.05 -5.26
N LEU A 155 3.66 -12.24 -4.78
CA LEU A 155 3.17 -13.49 -5.32
C LEU A 155 2.30 -14.21 -4.30
N LEU A 156 1.32 -14.96 -4.80
CA LEU A 156 0.55 -15.95 -4.08
C LEU A 156 0.74 -17.30 -4.77
N ASP A 157 1.21 -18.33 -4.07
CA ASP A 157 1.24 -19.71 -4.55
C ASP A 157 0.26 -20.55 -3.73
N PHE A 158 -0.86 -20.91 -4.34
CA PHE A 158 -1.91 -21.71 -3.70
C PHE A 158 -1.58 -23.19 -3.81
N ASP A 159 -1.72 -23.93 -2.72
CA ASP A 159 -1.77 -25.38 -2.71
C ASP A 159 -3.12 -25.83 -2.12
N THR A 160 -4.03 -26.22 -3.01
CA THR A 160 -5.40 -26.63 -2.64
C THR A 160 -5.46 -28.00 -1.96
N VAL A 161 -4.41 -28.82 -2.10
CA VAL A 161 -4.30 -30.12 -1.43
C VAL A 161 -3.86 -29.90 0.02
N ALA A 162 -2.84 -29.07 0.22
CA ALA A 162 -2.38 -28.68 1.55
C ALA A 162 -3.37 -27.73 2.25
N GLY A 163 -4.17 -26.98 1.49
CA GLY A 163 -5.08 -25.95 2.01
C GLY A 163 -4.35 -24.68 2.42
N THR A 164 -3.24 -24.35 1.75
CA THR A 164 -2.37 -23.24 2.09
C THR A 164 -2.18 -22.27 0.93
N VAL A 165 -1.74 -21.06 1.26
CA VAL A 165 -1.22 -20.09 0.31
C VAL A 165 0.15 -19.62 0.81
N THR A 166 1.14 -19.63 -0.08
CA THR A 166 2.44 -19.02 0.16
C THR A 166 2.41 -17.59 -0.36
N PHE A 167 2.78 -16.62 0.47
CA PHE A 167 2.80 -15.20 0.12
C PHE A 167 4.19 -14.61 0.32
N GLY A 168 4.62 -13.72 -0.57
CA GLY A 168 5.95 -13.11 -0.47
C GLY A 168 6.30 -12.27 -1.68
N GLY A 169 7.45 -11.60 -1.62
CA GLY A 169 7.96 -10.82 -2.74
C GLY A 169 8.84 -11.62 -3.68
N ALA A 170 9.03 -11.08 -4.88
CA ALA A 170 9.93 -11.56 -5.91
C ALA A 170 10.75 -10.39 -6.47
N LYS A 171 11.92 -10.71 -7.02
CA LYS A 171 12.72 -9.74 -7.78
C LYS A 171 11.98 -9.41 -9.08
N PRO A 172 12.16 -8.20 -9.64
CA PRO A 172 11.65 -7.91 -10.97
C PRO A 172 12.24 -8.90 -11.99
N VAL A 173 11.45 -9.24 -13.00
CA VAL A 173 11.86 -10.13 -14.10
C VAL A 173 11.77 -9.38 -15.41
N SER A 174 12.74 -9.57 -16.29
CA SER A 174 12.74 -8.94 -17.62
C SER A 174 11.76 -9.58 -18.59
N ASP A 175 11.40 -10.85 -18.37
CA ASP A 175 10.40 -11.58 -19.15
C ASP A 175 9.44 -12.33 -18.21
N PRO A 176 8.27 -11.72 -17.90
CA PRO A 176 7.22 -12.33 -17.09
C PRO A 176 6.75 -13.71 -17.56
N SER A 177 6.90 -14.04 -18.85
CA SER A 177 6.51 -15.34 -19.39
C SER A 177 7.39 -16.49 -18.90
N LYS A 178 8.58 -16.19 -18.36
CA LYS A 178 9.49 -17.16 -17.75
C LYS A 178 9.13 -17.48 -16.29
N GLY A 179 8.20 -16.74 -15.72
CA GLY A 179 7.76 -16.90 -14.34
C GLY A 179 8.59 -16.11 -13.35
N TYR A 180 8.23 -16.26 -12.07
CA TYR A 180 8.77 -15.52 -10.94
C TYR A 180 9.24 -16.49 -9.86
N ALA A 181 10.25 -16.11 -9.10
CA ALA A 181 10.71 -16.86 -7.93
C ALA A 181 10.54 -16.01 -6.67
N PHE A 182 10.10 -16.64 -5.58
CA PHE A 182 10.08 -15.99 -4.28
C PHE A 182 11.49 -15.58 -3.86
N MET A 183 11.63 -14.37 -3.34
CA MET A 183 12.84 -13.95 -2.66
C MET A 183 12.97 -14.67 -1.32
N ASN A 184 14.12 -15.29 -1.11
CA ASN A 184 14.50 -15.94 0.14
C ASN A 184 15.96 -15.63 0.46
N GLU A 185 16.21 -14.39 0.89
CA GLU A 185 17.54 -13.88 1.18
C GLU A 185 17.51 -12.87 2.34
N THR A 186 18.64 -12.72 3.02
CA THR A 186 18.83 -11.63 3.98
C THR A 186 19.51 -10.46 3.27
N VAL A 187 18.86 -9.31 3.28
CA VAL A 187 19.38 -8.08 2.68
C VAL A 187 19.81 -7.12 3.78
N ALA A 188 20.88 -6.37 3.55
CA ALA A 188 21.25 -5.26 4.41
C ALA A 188 20.70 -3.97 3.80
N VAL A 189 19.78 -3.30 4.49
CA VAL A 189 19.30 -1.96 4.14
C VAL A 189 19.80 -1.02 5.24
N ASP A 190 20.73 -0.13 4.90
CA ASP A 190 21.38 0.80 5.84
C ASP A 190 21.91 0.15 7.12
N GLY A 191 22.53 -1.02 6.98
CA GLY A 191 23.13 -1.77 8.08
C GLY A 191 22.16 -2.63 8.89
N VAL A 192 20.86 -2.59 8.58
CA VAL A 192 19.84 -3.47 9.17
C VAL A 192 19.69 -4.71 8.30
N ALA A 193 19.91 -5.89 8.90
CA ALA A 193 19.69 -7.17 8.24
C ALA A 193 18.20 -7.51 8.27
N LEU A 194 17.57 -7.54 7.09
CA LEU A 194 16.17 -7.90 6.92
C LEU A 194 16.09 -9.24 6.21
N ALA A 195 15.45 -10.22 6.85
CA ALA A 195 15.15 -11.50 6.23
C ALA A 195 13.91 -11.35 5.34
N ILE A 196 14.10 -11.43 4.04
CA ILE A 196 13.02 -11.48 3.06
C ILE A 196 12.83 -12.95 2.70
N ALA A 197 11.69 -13.51 3.11
CA ALA A 197 11.31 -14.88 2.81
C ALA A 197 9.80 -14.98 2.60
N PRO A 198 9.32 -15.93 1.78
CA PRO A 198 7.91 -16.20 1.68
C PRO A 198 7.36 -16.78 3.00
N VAL A 199 6.10 -16.47 3.28
CA VAL A 199 5.34 -16.97 4.43
C VAL A 199 4.23 -17.89 3.96
N VAL A 200 3.91 -18.90 4.75
CA VAL A 200 2.81 -19.84 4.45
C VAL A 200 1.64 -19.53 5.37
N MET A 201 0.45 -19.40 4.80
CA MET A 201 -0.81 -19.16 5.52
C MET A 201 -1.80 -20.27 5.21
N ASP A 202 -2.62 -20.64 6.20
CA ASP A 202 -3.76 -21.52 5.99
C ASP A 202 -4.86 -20.75 5.26
N ALA A 203 -5.20 -21.18 4.05
CA ALA A 203 -6.18 -20.49 3.19
C ALA A 203 -6.74 -21.44 2.14
N LYS A 204 -7.51 -22.44 2.57
CA LYS A 204 -8.15 -23.37 1.63
C LYS A 204 -9.31 -22.67 0.90
N PRO A 205 -9.26 -22.55 -0.44
CA PRO A 205 -10.41 -22.05 -1.18
C PRO A 205 -11.59 -23.01 -1.09
N THR A 206 -12.79 -22.44 -0.98
CA THR A 206 -14.07 -23.15 -1.11
C THR A 206 -14.32 -23.57 -2.56
N ALA A 207 -15.36 -24.38 -2.79
CA ALA A 207 -15.75 -24.77 -4.15
C ALA A 207 -16.17 -23.56 -5.00
N GLU A 208 -16.71 -22.52 -4.36
CA GLU A 208 -17.11 -21.25 -4.94
C GLU A 208 -15.94 -20.26 -5.10
N GLY A 209 -14.71 -20.65 -4.73
CA GLY A 209 -13.52 -19.82 -4.85
C GLY A 209 -13.30 -18.81 -3.72
N SER A 210 -14.22 -18.71 -2.74
CA SER A 210 -14.03 -17.87 -1.55
C SER A 210 -12.91 -18.44 -0.66
N PHE A 211 -12.05 -17.59 -0.11
CA PHE A 211 -10.97 -17.97 0.80
C PHE A 211 -10.61 -16.86 1.79
N THR A 212 -9.95 -17.22 2.89
CA THR A 212 -9.42 -16.29 3.89
C THR A 212 -8.21 -16.91 4.59
N ALA A 213 -7.13 -16.13 4.73
CA ALA A 213 -5.96 -16.37 5.58
C ALA A 213 -5.99 -15.37 6.76
N ALA A 214 -6.63 -15.75 7.87
CA ALA A 214 -6.84 -14.86 9.02
C ALA A 214 -5.86 -15.09 10.19
N SER A 215 -4.99 -16.10 10.11
CA SER A 215 -4.10 -16.47 11.23
C SER A 215 -3.04 -15.40 11.56
N GLY A 216 -2.80 -14.45 10.66
CA GLY A 216 -1.85 -13.36 10.85
C GLY A 216 -0.41 -13.87 10.84
N VAL A 217 0.37 -13.52 9.81
CA VAL A 217 1.79 -13.90 9.71
C VAL A 217 2.66 -12.66 9.54
N ASP A 218 3.89 -12.69 10.05
CA ASP A 218 4.82 -11.58 9.82
C ASP A 218 5.55 -11.78 8.49
N ALA A 219 5.53 -10.78 7.62
CA ALA A 219 6.16 -10.82 6.31
C ALA A 219 6.96 -9.54 6.05
N VAL A 220 8.13 -9.68 5.43
CA VAL A 220 8.92 -8.54 4.94
C VAL A 220 8.85 -8.53 3.43
N LEU A 221 8.17 -7.52 2.87
CA LEU A 221 7.94 -7.43 1.43
C LEU A 221 8.93 -6.46 0.77
N PRO A 222 9.66 -6.89 -0.26
CA PRO A 222 10.58 -6.03 -0.98
C PRO A 222 9.83 -5.00 -1.82
N VAL A 223 10.41 -3.81 -1.93
CA VAL A 223 9.99 -2.75 -2.85
C VAL A 223 11.14 -2.37 -3.79
N PHE A 224 10.88 -2.50 -5.09
CA PHE A 224 11.79 -2.13 -6.17
C PHE A 224 11.19 -0.99 -6.98
N LEU A 225 11.94 0.10 -7.12
CA LEU A 225 11.54 1.27 -7.92
C LEU A 225 11.94 1.16 -9.39
N ASP A 226 12.83 0.22 -9.70
CA ASP A 226 13.34 -0.04 -11.04
C ASP A 226 13.45 -1.55 -11.23
N ALA A 227 13.05 -2.04 -12.41
CA ALA A 227 13.13 -3.45 -12.78
C ALA A 227 14.57 -3.98 -12.81
N ALA A 228 15.55 -3.11 -13.07
CA ALA A 228 16.97 -3.48 -13.04
C ALA A 228 17.68 -3.03 -11.74
N GLY A 229 16.97 -2.34 -10.86
CA GLY A 229 17.56 -1.66 -9.70
C GLY A 229 17.78 -2.56 -8.49
N PRO A 230 18.61 -2.11 -7.53
CA PRO A 230 18.69 -2.75 -6.23
C PRO A 230 17.35 -2.64 -5.49
N LEU A 231 17.19 -3.47 -4.45
CA LEU A 231 16.11 -3.29 -3.47
C LEU A 231 16.12 -1.85 -2.96
N SER A 232 15.00 -1.16 -3.09
CA SER A 232 14.90 0.25 -2.72
C SER A 232 14.57 0.41 -1.24
N PHE A 233 13.61 -0.37 -0.75
CA PHE A 233 13.32 -0.53 0.68
C PHE A 233 12.48 -1.81 0.87
N ALA A 234 12.17 -2.15 2.12
CA ALA A 234 11.32 -3.28 2.45
C ALA A 234 10.19 -2.85 3.40
N LEU A 235 9.02 -3.46 3.26
CA LEU A 235 7.85 -3.22 4.08
C LEU A 235 7.68 -4.35 5.11
N PRO A 236 7.97 -4.11 6.40
CA PRO A 236 7.76 -5.09 7.45
C PRO A 236 6.29 -5.10 7.87
N LEU A 237 5.52 -6.03 7.32
CA LEU A 237 4.11 -6.22 7.65
C LEU A 237 3.98 -7.23 8.79
N ARG A 238 3.33 -6.82 9.88
CA ARG A 238 3.04 -7.65 11.05
C ARG A 238 1.60 -8.12 11.02
N SER A 239 1.37 -9.35 11.47
CA SER A 239 0.04 -9.99 11.48
C SER A 239 -0.69 -9.85 10.14
N LEU A 240 0.04 -10.07 9.04
CA LEU A 240 -0.49 -10.04 7.68
C LEU A 240 -1.59 -11.07 7.51
N GLN A 241 -2.72 -10.62 6.98
CA GLN A 241 -3.89 -11.40 6.67
C GLN A 241 -4.36 -11.10 5.24
N VAL A 242 -5.00 -12.10 4.63
CA VAL A 242 -5.73 -11.94 3.37
C VAL A 242 -7.18 -12.34 3.65
N VAL A 243 -8.10 -11.40 3.56
CA VAL A 243 -9.50 -11.59 3.92
C VAL A 243 -10.41 -11.30 2.74
N ASN A 244 -11.62 -11.86 2.76
CA ASN A 244 -12.64 -11.67 1.73
C ASN A 244 -12.13 -11.97 0.30
N GLY A 245 -11.28 -12.98 0.17
CA GLY A 245 -10.69 -13.35 -1.10
C GLY A 245 -11.67 -14.15 -1.96
N SER A 246 -11.73 -13.86 -3.25
CA SER A 246 -12.49 -14.60 -4.24
C SER A 246 -11.62 -14.96 -5.44
N LEU A 247 -11.42 -16.25 -5.66
CA LEU A 247 -10.76 -16.82 -6.82
C LEU A 247 -11.77 -17.10 -7.93
N ALA A 248 -11.42 -16.73 -9.16
CA ALA A 248 -12.18 -17.15 -10.34
C ALA A 248 -12.20 -18.68 -10.47
N ALA A 249 -13.23 -19.22 -11.13
CA ALA A 249 -13.42 -20.68 -11.29
C ALA A 249 -12.23 -21.39 -11.99
N ASN A 250 -11.53 -20.70 -12.88
CA ASN A 250 -10.31 -21.17 -13.53
C ASN A 250 -9.03 -20.94 -12.71
N GLN A 251 -9.16 -20.51 -11.45
CA GLN A 251 -8.06 -20.25 -10.51
C GLN A 251 -7.02 -19.23 -11.01
N SER A 252 -7.40 -18.43 -12.01
CA SER A 252 -6.44 -17.56 -12.70
C SER A 252 -6.51 -16.11 -12.26
N CYS A 253 -7.55 -15.71 -11.52
CA CYS A 253 -7.79 -14.34 -11.14
C CYS A 253 -8.25 -14.25 -9.68
N ILE A 254 -7.77 -13.22 -8.99
CA ILE A 254 -8.44 -12.59 -7.85
C ILE A 254 -8.88 -11.21 -8.34
N GLY A 255 -10.19 -10.95 -8.34
CA GLY A 255 -10.73 -9.75 -8.96
C GLY A 255 -10.82 -9.86 -10.48
N SER A 256 -10.92 -8.73 -11.18
CA SER A 256 -11.08 -8.68 -12.64
C SER A 256 -10.55 -7.39 -13.26
N PHE A 257 -10.24 -7.41 -14.55
CA PHE A 257 -9.90 -6.24 -15.34
C PHE A 257 -11.14 -5.33 -15.49
N ASN A 258 -10.98 -4.04 -15.21
CA ASN A 258 -12.06 -3.08 -15.08
C ASN A 258 -12.49 -2.45 -16.41
N ALA A 259 -12.68 -3.25 -17.46
CA ALA A 259 -12.98 -2.75 -18.80
C ALA A 259 -14.20 -1.79 -18.86
N ALA A 260 -15.19 -2.00 -17.99
CA ALA A 260 -16.40 -1.18 -17.95
C ALA A 260 -16.21 0.16 -17.23
N GLY A 261 -15.27 0.24 -16.28
CA GLY A 261 -15.00 1.48 -15.54
C GLY A 261 -14.02 2.41 -16.26
N LEU A 262 -13.17 1.86 -17.12
CA LEU A 262 -12.10 2.60 -17.80
C LEU A 262 -12.64 3.50 -18.92
N SER A 263 -11.95 4.63 -19.14
CA SER A 263 -12.34 5.64 -20.13
C SER A 263 -11.45 5.59 -21.38
N PRO A 264 -12.02 5.57 -22.61
CA PRO A 264 -11.24 5.73 -23.83
C PRO A 264 -10.46 7.05 -23.92
N ASP A 265 -10.95 8.10 -23.26
CA ASP A 265 -10.27 9.40 -23.21
C ASP A 265 -8.93 9.32 -22.44
N ASP A 266 -8.84 8.39 -21.50
CA ASP A 266 -7.62 8.07 -20.74
C ASP A 266 -6.84 6.90 -21.36
N LEU A 267 -7.05 6.63 -22.66
CA LEU A 267 -6.45 5.50 -23.40
C LEU A 267 -6.76 4.13 -22.77
N CYS A 268 -7.86 4.05 -22.02
CA CYS A 268 -8.25 2.90 -21.21
C CYS A 268 -7.24 2.52 -20.12
N TYR A 269 -6.35 3.44 -19.72
CA TYR A 269 -5.48 3.22 -18.57
C TYR A 269 -6.23 3.48 -17.26
N GLY A 270 -5.82 2.75 -16.22
CA GLY A 270 -6.35 2.96 -14.88
C GLY A 270 -5.82 4.26 -14.28
N THR A 271 -6.69 5.01 -13.62
CA THR A 271 -6.38 6.21 -12.86
C THR A 271 -6.39 5.93 -11.36
N ILE A 272 -6.16 6.97 -10.55
CA ILE A 272 -6.19 6.90 -9.08
C ILE A 272 -7.61 6.63 -8.58
N GLU A 273 -8.62 7.11 -9.31
CA GLU A 273 -10.05 7.01 -9.03
C GLU A 273 -10.67 5.77 -9.68
N THR A 274 -10.15 5.35 -10.83
CA THR A 274 -10.65 4.23 -11.61
C THR A 274 -9.51 3.24 -11.86
N PRO A 275 -9.33 2.22 -10.98
CA PRO A 275 -8.22 1.29 -11.13
C PRO A 275 -8.36 0.41 -12.37
N SER A 276 -7.23 -0.08 -12.90
CA SER A 276 -7.20 -1.02 -14.03
C SER A 276 -7.86 -2.35 -13.68
N PHE A 277 -7.86 -2.72 -12.40
CA PHE A 277 -8.50 -3.94 -11.90
C PHE A 277 -9.40 -3.65 -10.71
N LEU A 278 -10.53 -4.36 -10.66
CA LEU A 278 -11.39 -4.43 -9.50
C LEU A 278 -10.80 -5.40 -8.49
N ALA A 279 -10.68 -4.98 -7.23
CA ALA A 279 -10.16 -5.82 -6.16
C ALA A 279 -11.07 -7.03 -5.92
N GLY A 280 -10.45 -8.19 -5.67
CA GLY A 280 -11.15 -9.43 -5.31
C GLY A 280 -10.73 -9.99 -3.95
N ALA A 281 -9.87 -9.29 -3.22
CA ALA A 281 -9.44 -9.63 -1.88
C ALA A 281 -8.97 -8.38 -1.13
N THR A 282 -8.88 -8.47 0.18
CA THR A 282 -8.32 -7.42 1.05
C THR A 282 -7.08 -7.92 1.75
N LEU A 283 -6.03 -7.11 1.74
CA LEU A 283 -4.83 -7.31 2.54
C LEU A 283 -4.95 -6.47 3.81
N GLU A 284 -4.67 -7.07 4.96
CA GLU A 284 -4.63 -6.38 6.25
C GLU A 284 -3.36 -6.72 7.01
N ALA A 285 -2.71 -5.73 7.60
CA ALA A 285 -1.54 -5.88 8.45
C ALA A 285 -1.38 -4.65 9.34
N TYR A 286 -0.31 -4.59 10.13
CA TYR A 286 0.18 -3.33 10.70
C TYR A 286 1.70 -3.25 10.60
N ILE A 287 2.23 -2.04 10.76
CA ILE A 287 3.68 -1.79 10.83
C ILE A 287 3.94 -1.13 12.18
N THR A 288 4.82 -1.69 13.01
CA THR A 288 5.21 -1.02 14.26
C THR A 288 6.04 0.22 13.93
N LEU A 289 5.89 1.28 14.72
CA LEU A 289 6.65 2.50 14.51
C LEU A 289 8.15 2.28 14.68
N GLU A 290 8.53 1.37 15.58
CA GLU A 290 9.93 0.97 15.77
C GLU A 290 10.48 0.23 14.53
N ASP A 291 9.75 -0.73 13.96
CA ASP A 291 10.16 -1.36 12.70
C ASP A 291 10.27 -0.30 11.60
N ALA A 292 9.27 0.58 11.47
CA ALA A 292 9.25 1.63 10.45
C ALA A 292 10.42 2.62 10.57
N ASP A 293 10.90 2.92 11.77
CA ASP A 293 12.02 3.84 11.99
C ASP A 293 13.38 3.19 11.67
N THR A 294 13.43 1.86 11.50
CA THR A 294 14.62 1.15 11.00
C THR A 294 14.70 1.07 9.48
N ILE A 295 13.57 1.28 8.78
CA ILE A 295 13.51 1.18 7.32
C ILE A 295 13.79 2.54 6.70
N ALA A 296 14.93 2.69 6.05
CA ALA A 296 15.19 3.86 5.22
C ALA A 296 14.37 3.82 3.93
N VAL A 297 13.94 4.99 3.46
CA VAL A 297 13.34 5.22 2.14
C VAL A 297 14.30 6.15 1.38
N PRO A 298 15.37 5.61 0.76
CA PRO A 298 16.47 6.41 0.21
C PRO A 298 16.05 7.53 -0.76
N PRO A 299 15.07 7.33 -1.67
CA PRO A 299 14.62 8.42 -2.56
C PRO A 299 14.07 9.63 -1.82
N LEU A 300 13.65 9.47 -0.57
CA LEU A 300 13.10 10.52 0.27
C LEU A 300 14.08 11.00 1.36
N GLY A 301 15.23 10.34 1.53
CA GLY A 301 16.20 10.69 2.57
C GLY A 301 15.63 10.61 4.00
N GLN A 302 14.62 9.77 4.23
CA GLN A 302 13.95 9.64 5.53
C GLN A 302 13.55 8.19 5.83
N THR A 303 13.20 7.88 7.08
CA THR A 303 12.69 6.56 7.45
C THR A 303 11.23 6.39 7.07
N LEU A 304 10.77 5.14 7.00
CA LEU A 304 9.37 4.81 6.79
C LEU A 304 8.51 5.41 7.93
N CYS A 305 9.02 5.49 9.16
CA CYS A 305 8.30 6.15 10.26
C CYS A 305 8.00 7.63 9.95
N VAL A 306 8.99 8.39 9.47
CA VAL A 306 8.78 9.80 9.09
C VAL A 306 7.79 9.91 7.93
N LEU A 307 7.89 9.02 6.93
CA LEU A 307 6.92 8.97 5.84
C LEU A 307 5.50 8.68 6.34
N LEU A 308 5.33 7.71 7.25
CA LEU A 308 4.05 7.32 7.84
C LEU A 308 3.40 8.45 8.63
N SER A 309 4.20 9.34 9.22
CA SER A 309 3.68 10.49 9.97
C SER A 309 2.96 11.52 9.10
N GLY A 310 3.26 11.57 7.79
CA GLY A 310 2.74 12.58 6.87
C GLY A 310 3.24 14.01 7.13
N ASP A 311 4.02 14.24 8.20
CA ASP A 311 4.53 15.55 8.60
C ASP A 311 5.99 15.43 9.06
N ALA A 312 6.89 15.42 8.08
CA ALA A 312 8.32 15.31 8.33
C ALA A 312 8.91 16.52 9.09
N ALA A 313 8.26 17.69 9.04
CA ALA A 313 8.72 18.87 9.76
C ALA A 313 8.43 18.75 11.26
N HIS A 314 7.25 18.24 11.60
CA HIS A 314 6.86 18.03 12.98
C HIS A 314 7.51 16.78 13.58
N TYR A 315 7.45 15.62 12.91
CA TYR A 315 7.87 14.34 13.48
C TYR A 315 9.27 13.88 13.05
N GLY A 316 9.90 14.52 12.08
CA GLY A 316 11.27 14.19 11.66
C GLY A 316 12.33 14.92 12.49
N THR A 317 13.48 14.28 12.75
CA THR A 317 14.63 14.91 13.40
C THR A 317 15.27 16.02 12.56
N GLY A 318 15.06 16.00 11.25
CA GLY A 318 15.69 16.91 10.28
C GLY A 318 17.17 16.61 10.04
N GLU A 319 17.68 15.50 10.57
CA GLU A 319 19.07 15.09 10.43
C GLU A 319 19.38 14.56 9.02
N LEU A 320 20.63 14.71 8.60
CA LEU A 320 21.18 14.20 7.34
C LEU A 320 22.27 13.16 7.64
N PRO A 321 22.43 12.12 6.78
CA PRO A 321 21.75 11.92 5.50
C PRO A 321 20.36 11.28 5.61
N LEU A 322 19.91 10.90 6.81
CA LEU A 322 18.67 10.16 7.02
C LEU A 322 17.84 10.80 8.12
N ASN A 323 16.69 11.36 7.74
CA ASN A 323 15.72 11.93 8.66
C ASN A 323 14.92 10.82 9.36
N LYS A 324 15.02 10.73 10.69
CA LYS A 324 14.34 9.70 11.51
C LYS A 324 13.17 10.29 12.28
N CYS A 325 12.32 9.44 12.84
CA CYS A 325 11.29 9.90 13.75
C CYS A 325 11.91 10.48 15.03
N LYS A 326 11.41 11.64 15.47
CA LYS A 326 11.74 12.21 16.77
C LYS A 326 11.36 11.24 17.89
N ARG A 327 12.15 11.25 18.96
CA ARG A 327 11.93 10.45 20.15
C ARG A 327 11.77 11.36 21.36
N ASN A 328 10.81 11.04 22.20
CA ASN A 328 10.61 11.72 23.46
C ASN A 328 11.86 11.53 24.34
N MET A 329 12.45 12.63 24.79
CA MET A 329 13.73 12.60 25.53
C MET A 329 13.64 11.89 26.89
N GLN A 330 12.44 11.78 27.49
CA GLN A 330 12.26 11.16 28.80
C GLN A 330 12.02 9.65 28.68
N THR A 331 11.25 9.20 27.69
CA THR A 331 10.86 7.79 27.55
C THR A 331 11.67 7.03 26.51
N GLY A 332 12.29 7.74 25.56
CA GLY A 332 12.95 7.15 24.39
C GLY A 332 11.99 6.63 23.31
N ALA A 333 10.68 6.73 23.54
CA ALA A 333 9.66 6.31 22.58
C ALA A 333 9.56 7.30 21.41
N ILE A 334 9.16 6.81 20.23
CA ILE A 334 8.83 7.65 19.08
C ILE A 334 7.69 8.61 19.44
N GLU A 335 7.83 9.89 19.07
CA GLU A 335 6.83 10.93 19.38
C GLU A 335 5.57 10.82 18.52
N PHE A 336 5.74 10.38 17.27
CA PHE A 336 4.62 10.09 16.37
C PHE A 336 3.76 8.97 16.97
N ARG A 337 2.43 9.17 16.97
CA ARG A 337 1.46 8.21 17.48
C ARG A 337 0.71 7.58 16.31
N GLY A 338 0.75 6.25 16.23
CA GLY A 338 0.05 5.51 15.21
C GLY A 338 -1.44 5.30 15.51
N ASP A 339 -2.17 4.75 14.53
CA ASP A 339 -3.60 4.48 14.62
C ASP A 339 -3.92 3.03 15.05
N TRP A 340 -2.90 2.25 15.39
CA TRP A 340 -3.00 0.84 15.79
C TRP A 340 -2.19 0.54 17.06
N CYS A 341 -2.61 -0.51 17.76
CA CYS A 341 -1.89 -1.08 18.90
C CYS A 341 -1.35 -2.46 18.53
N SER A 342 -0.03 -2.62 18.53
CA SER A 342 0.64 -3.86 18.15
C SER A 342 0.33 -5.02 19.12
N VAL A 343 0.19 -4.70 20.42
CA VAL A 343 -0.03 -5.68 21.49
C VAL A 343 -1.41 -6.32 21.42
N THR A 344 -2.44 -5.52 21.14
CA THR A 344 -3.83 -6.00 21.08
C THR A 344 -4.29 -6.33 19.67
N ASN A 345 -3.50 -5.96 18.66
CA ASN A 345 -3.89 -6.00 17.25
C ASN A 345 -5.26 -5.36 17.00
N ALA A 346 -5.45 -4.15 17.52
CA ALA A 346 -6.68 -3.40 17.42
C ALA A 346 -6.37 -1.91 17.21
N SER A 347 -7.41 -1.11 16.92
CA SER A 347 -7.29 0.35 16.85
C SER A 347 -6.61 0.92 18.10
N ALA A 348 -5.78 1.93 17.87
CA ALA A 348 -5.06 2.61 18.94
C ALA A 348 -6.00 3.18 20.02
N ASN A 349 -5.46 3.35 21.21
CA ASN A 349 -6.09 4.01 22.34
C ASN A 349 -5.07 4.90 23.08
N ASP A 350 -5.49 5.55 24.16
CA ASP A 350 -4.66 6.49 24.93
C ASP A 350 -3.35 5.86 25.46
N ILE A 351 -3.32 4.54 25.60
CA ILE A 351 -2.20 3.78 26.19
C ILE A 351 -1.33 3.15 25.10
N CYS A 352 -1.89 2.83 23.93
CA CYS A 352 -1.20 2.07 22.90
C CYS A 352 -1.51 2.61 21.50
N HIS A 353 -0.48 3.14 20.85
CA HIS A 353 -0.50 3.79 19.54
C HIS A 353 0.87 3.60 18.86
N ASP A 354 1.43 2.40 18.98
CA ASP A 354 2.79 2.05 18.61
C ASP A 354 2.90 1.45 17.20
N ALA A 355 1.80 1.43 16.44
CA ALA A 355 1.76 0.87 15.09
C ALA A 355 0.80 1.64 14.16
N MET A 356 1.01 1.48 12.86
CA MET A 356 0.12 1.95 11.80
C MET A 356 -0.61 0.79 11.17
N LYS A 357 -1.94 0.86 11.04
CA LYS A 357 -2.73 -0.10 10.28
C LYS A 357 -2.38 0.02 8.80
N VAL A 358 -2.19 -1.11 8.15
CA VAL A 358 -2.08 -1.22 6.70
C VAL A 358 -3.27 -2.00 6.20
N SER A 359 -4.03 -1.42 5.28
CA SER A 359 -5.14 -2.13 4.63
C SER A 359 -5.27 -1.68 3.18
N GLY A 360 -5.68 -2.60 2.32
CA GLY A 360 -5.93 -2.28 0.92
C GLY A 360 -6.62 -3.42 0.18
N GLY A 361 -7.40 -3.05 -0.83
CA GLY A 361 -7.96 -4.01 -1.77
C GLY A 361 -6.91 -4.37 -2.83
N PHE A 362 -6.87 -5.62 -3.27
CA PHE A 362 -5.98 -6.04 -4.35
C PHE A 362 -6.67 -6.95 -5.36
N ALA A 363 -6.12 -6.93 -6.57
CA ALA A 363 -6.39 -7.91 -7.62
C ALA A 363 -5.10 -8.67 -7.93
N ALA A 364 -5.22 -9.90 -8.42
CA ALA A 364 -4.08 -10.72 -8.80
C ALA A 364 -4.38 -11.54 -10.06
N SER A 365 -3.35 -11.77 -10.85
CA SER A 365 -3.43 -12.43 -12.14
C SER A 365 -2.48 -13.62 -12.19
N SER A 366 -2.87 -14.66 -12.90
CA SER A 366 -2.10 -15.90 -12.99
C SER A 366 -0.72 -15.70 -13.60
N VAL A 367 0.27 -16.29 -12.95
CA VAL A 367 1.66 -16.32 -13.42
C VAL A 367 2.27 -17.69 -13.18
N LEU A 368 3.37 -17.97 -13.86
CA LEU A 368 4.22 -19.10 -13.49
C LEU A 368 5.06 -18.70 -12.27
N ILE A 369 5.03 -19.52 -11.21
CA ILE A 369 5.97 -19.42 -10.09
C ILE A 369 6.97 -20.57 -10.23
N THR A 370 8.25 -20.24 -10.27
CA THR A 370 9.38 -21.17 -10.36
C THR A 370 9.97 -21.39 -8.98
N GLU A 371 10.40 -22.63 -8.72
CA GLU A 371 11.15 -22.99 -7.51
C GLU A 371 12.60 -22.49 -7.54
#